data_AF-A0A920JDJ1-F1
#
_entry.id   AF-A0A920JDJ1-F1
#
_cell.length_a   1.000
_cell.length_b   1.000
_cell.length_c   1.000
_cell.angle_alpha   90.00
_cell.angle_beta   90.00
_cell.angle_gamma   90.00
#
_symmetry.space_group_name_H-M   'P 1'
#
loop_
_entity.id
_entity.type
_entity.pdbx_description
1 polymer ?
#
loop_
_entity_poly.entity_id
_entity_poly.type
_entity_poly.pdbx_seq_one_letter_code
_entity_poly.pdbx_strand_id
1 'polypeptide(L)'
;MNLFIKEDFISHAGLPLTWKVECDALDENDYEALAKIVSEKMTFRDVKGIPRGGIPFEKALKPYCSNNDTDPLLICDDVYTTGTSMREVYEDGALGIVVFARNEIQDDWVKAIWQLSI
;
A
#
# COMPACT_ATOMS: atom_id res chain seq x y z
N MET A 1 17.60 0.42 -8.30
CA MET A 1 17.22 1.74 -7.76
C MET A 1 17.30 1.67 -6.24
N ASN A 2 17.40 2.78 -5.51
CA ASN A 2 17.42 2.75 -4.04
C ASN A 2 16.01 3.01 -3.50
N LEU A 3 15.59 2.24 -2.49
CA LEU A 3 14.27 2.41 -1.86
C LEU A 3 14.12 3.77 -1.16
N PHE A 4 15.17 4.25 -0.52
CA PHE A 4 15.17 5.57 0.12
C PHE A 4 16.05 6.53 -0.66
N ILE A 5 15.47 7.64 -1.11
CA ILE A 5 16.16 8.66 -1.90
C ILE A 5 16.14 9.98 -1.14
N LYS A 6 17.32 10.59 -0.97
CA LYS A 6 17.51 11.93 -0.40
C LYS A 6 17.78 12.90 -1.55
N GLU A 7 16.72 13.55 -2.02
CA GLU A 7 16.76 14.46 -3.17
C GLU A 7 15.62 15.48 -3.04
N ASP A 8 15.88 16.72 -3.47
CA ASP A 8 14.87 17.77 -3.53
C ASP A 8 14.03 17.60 -4.82
N PHE A 9 12.72 17.50 -4.66
CA PHE A 9 11.78 17.38 -5.79
C PHE A 9 10.41 17.99 -5.48
N ILE A 10 9.61 18.20 -6.52
CA ILE A 10 8.20 18.58 -6.38
C ILE A 10 7.35 17.32 -6.52
N SER A 11 6.59 16.99 -5.47
CA SER A 11 5.69 15.85 -5.46
C SER A 11 4.55 16.00 -6.48
N HIS A 12 3.84 14.90 -6.74
CA HIS A 12 2.64 14.92 -7.57
C HIS A 12 1.56 15.88 -7.04
N ALA A 13 1.53 16.10 -5.72
CA ALA A 13 0.65 17.06 -5.05
C ALA A 13 1.17 18.52 -5.08
N GLY A 14 2.28 18.79 -5.78
CA GLY A 14 2.88 20.13 -5.87
C GLY A 14 3.71 20.56 -4.65
N LEU A 15 3.86 19.70 -3.65
CA LEU A 15 4.63 19.99 -2.44
C LEU A 15 6.13 19.77 -2.66
N PRO A 16 7.01 20.68 -2.20
CA PRO A 16 8.45 20.45 -2.18
C PRO A 16 8.78 19.40 -1.12
N LEU A 17 9.55 18.39 -1.51
CA LEU A 17 10.00 17.29 -0.66
C LEU A 17 11.50 17.11 -0.81
N THR A 18 12.17 16.72 0.27
CA THR A 18 13.63 16.51 0.30
C THR A 18 14.02 15.02 0.37
N TRP A 19 13.02 14.14 0.35
CA TRP A 19 13.18 12.69 0.35
C TRP A 19 11.93 11.97 -0.18
N LYS A 20 12.11 10.76 -0.72
CA LYS A 20 11.03 9.86 -1.13
C LYS A 20 11.35 8.40 -0.83
N VAL A 21 10.28 7.61 -0.64
CA VAL A 21 10.34 6.15 -0.73
C VAL A 21 10.00 5.79 -2.17
N GLU A 22 10.94 5.15 -2.86
CA GLU A 22 10.85 4.76 -4.26
C GLU A 22 10.60 3.26 -4.35
N CYS A 23 9.32 2.87 -4.36
CA CYS A 23 8.91 1.46 -4.30
C CYS A 23 9.16 0.68 -5.59
N ASP A 24 9.50 1.36 -6.69
CA ASP A 24 10.09 0.74 -7.88
C ASP A 24 11.45 0.07 -7.60
N ALA A 25 12.05 0.33 -6.42
CA ALA A 25 13.23 -0.39 -5.94
C ALA A 25 12.92 -1.78 -5.35
N LEU A 26 11.65 -2.07 -5.01
CA LEU A 26 11.21 -3.37 -4.50
C LEU A 26 11.05 -4.36 -5.65
N ASP A 27 11.60 -5.57 -5.48
CA ASP A 27 11.47 -6.65 -6.44
C ASP A 27 10.29 -7.59 -6.10
N GLU A 28 10.10 -8.61 -6.94
CA GLU A 28 9.03 -9.60 -6.75
C GLU A 28 9.16 -10.37 -5.43
N ASN A 29 10.39 -10.70 -4.99
CA ASN A 29 10.61 -11.41 -3.74
C ASN A 29 10.30 -10.52 -2.53
N ASP A 30 10.61 -9.22 -2.63
CA ASP A 30 10.21 -8.24 -1.62
C ASP A 30 8.68 -8.23 -1.49
N TYR A 31 7.94 -8.10 -2.60
CA TYR A 31 6.48 -8.11 -2.57
C TYR A 31 5.89 -9.43 -2.08
N GLU A 32 6.50 -10.59 -2.41
CA GLU A 32 6.09 -11.89 -1.86
C GLU A 32 6.24 -11.96 -0.33
N ALA A 33 7.36 -11.43 0.20
CA ALA A 33 7.58 -11.35 1.65
C ALA A 33 6.57 -10.39 2.32
N LEU A 34 6.30 -9.24 1.70
CA LEU A 34 5.29 -8.28 2.19
C LEU A 34 3.89 -8.91 2.19
N ALA A 35 3.51 -9.59 1.12
CA ALA A 35 2.24 -10.28 1.01
C ALA A 35 2.10 -11.39 2.06
N LYS A 36 3.19 -12.10 2.35
CA LYS A 36 3.24 -13.10 3.42
C LYS A 36 3.02 -12.47 4.81
N ILE A 37 3.59 -11.30 5.09
CA ILE A 37 3.36 -10.57 6.34
C ILE A 37 1.89 -10.16 6.48
N VAL A 38 1.28 -9.66 5.40
CA VAL A 38 -0.13 -9.26 5.38
C VAL A 38 -1.05 -10.45 5.59
N SER A 39 -0.81 -11.58 4.91
CA SER A 39 -1.67 -12.77 5.00
C SER A 39 -1.68 -13.43 6.37
N GLU A 40 -0.66 -13.20 7.20
CA GLU A 40 -0.64 -13.65 8.60
C GLU A 40 -1.47 -12.77 9.55
N LYS A 41 -1.87 -11.58 9.11
CA LYS A 41 -2.53 -10.57 9.93
C LYS A 41 -3.93 -10.21 9.45
N MET A 42 -4.24 -10.48 8.18
CA MET A 42 -5.46 -10.03 7.53
C MET A 42 -6.07 -11.18 6.72
N THR A 43 -7.40 -11.26 6.73
CA THR A 43 -8.18 -12.15 5.86
C THR A 43 -8.98 -11.29 4.90
N PHE A 44 -8.97 -11.67 3.61
CA PHE A 44 -9.63 -10.91 2.56
C PHE A 44 -10.07 -11.83 1.42
N ARG A 45 -11.23 -11.53 0.83
CA ARG A 45 -11.82 -12.34 -0.25
C ARG A 45 -11.07 -12.21 -1.56
N ASP A 46 -10.64 -11.00 -1.84
CA ASP A 46 -9.95 -10.59 -3.06
C ASP A 46 -9.10 -9.35 -2.77
N VAL A 47 -8.19 -9.01 -3.68
CA VAL A 47 -7.32 -7.84 -3.60
C VAL A 47 -7.38 -7.01 -4.88
N LYS A 48 -7.35 -5.68 -4.74
CA LYS A 48 -7.21 -4.69 -5.83
C LYS A 48 -6.09 -3.71 -5.52
N GLY A 49 -5.13 -3.61 -6.42
CA GLY A 49 -4.05 -2.63 -6.36
C GLY A 49 -4.48 -1.30 -6.97
N ILE A 50 -4.07 -0.20 -6.33
CA ILE A 50 -4.15 1.12 -6.94
C ILE A 50 -3.23 1.15 -8.18
N PRO A 51 -3.67 1.69 -9.33
CA PRO A 51 -2.89 1.66 -10.55
C PRO A 51 -1.47 2.20 -10.38
N ARG A 52 -0.49 1.48 -10.98
CA ARG A 52 0.96 1.68 -10.88
C ARG A 52 1.56 1.15 -9.58
N GLY A 53 1.42 1.87 -8.46
CA GLY A 53 2.09 1.53 -7.19
C GLY A 53 1.60 0.23 -6.55
N GLY A 54 0.28 0.02 -6.52
CA GLY A 54 -0.33 -1.15 -5.90
C GLY A 54 -0.30 -2.43 -6.74
N ILE A 55 -0.02 -2.38 -8.05
CA ILE A 55 -0.17 -3.54 -8.95
C ILE A 55 0.80 -4.69 -8.63
N PRO A 56 2.11 -4.44 -8.40
CA PRO A 56 3.02 -5.51 -7.97
C PRO A 56 2.57 -6.16 -6.65
N PHE A 57 2.06 -5.33 -5.73
CA PHE A 57 1.60 -5.81 -4.43
C PHE A 57 0.31 -6.62 -4.52
N GLU A 58 -0.64 -6.20 -5.36
CA GLU A 58 -1.85 -6.96 -5.69
C GLU A 58 -1.49 -8.37 -6.21
N LYS A 59 -0.56 -8.43 -7.17
CA LYS A 59 -0.10 -9.71 -7.75
C LYS A 59 0.44 -10.64 -6.67
N ALA A 60 1.25 -10.12 -5.74
CA ALA A 60 1.83 -10.91 -4.66
C ALA A 60 0.80 -11.31 -3.58
N LEU A 61 -0.24 -10.50 -3.35
CA LEU A 61 -1.32 -10.78 -2.40
C LEU A 61 -2.35 -11.78 -2.94
N LYS A 62 -2.53 -11.85 -4.26
CA LYS A 62 -3.55 -12.68 -4.92
C LYS A 62 -3.58 -14.16 -4.47
N PRO A 63 -2.45 -14.85 -4.26
CA PRO A 63 -2.44 -16.23 -3.80
C PRO A 63 -3.03 -16.44 -2.40
N TYR A 64 -3.16 -15.39 -1.60
CA TYR A 64 -3.67 -15.43 -0.23
C TYR A 64 -5.16 -15.06 -0.11
N CYS A 65 -5.84 -14.76 -1.23
CA CYS A 65 -7.27 -14.50 -1.25
C CYS A 65 -8.07 -15.72 -0.76
N SER A 66 -8.98 -15.52 0.18
CA SER A 66 -9.84 -16.58 0.68
C SER A 66 -10.89 -17.02 -0.35
N ASN A 67 -11.24 -16.14 -1.30
CA ASN A 67 -12.34 -16.30 -2.26
C ASN A 67 -13.70 -16.54 -1.58
N ASN A 68 -13.84 -16.20 -0.29
CA ASN A 68 -15.10 -16.26 0.43
C ASN A 68 -15.78 -14.90 0.39
N ASP A 69 -16.98 -14.82 -0.20
CA ASP A 69 -17.69 -13.56 -0.42
C ASP A 69 -18.04 -12.79 0.87
N THR A 70 -18.00 -13.45 2.03
CA THR A 70 -18.22 -12.82 3.35
C THR A 70 -16.98 -12.09 3.89
N ASP A 71 -15.79 -12.38 3.36
CA ASP A 71 -14.55 -11.72 3.77
C ASP A 71 -14.41 -10.37 3.04
N PRO A 72 -13.75 -9.37 3.63
CA PRO A 72 -13.67 -8.04 3.03
C PRO A 72 -12.81 -8.03 1.76
N LEU A 73 -13.05 -7.07 0.88
CA LEU A 73 -12.12 -6.72 -0.20
C LEU A 73 -10.90 -6.03 0.42
N LEU A 74 -9.70 -6.37 -0.05
CA LEU A 74 -8.47 -5.66 0.29
C LEU A 74 -8.07 -4.71 -0.83
N ILE A 75 -7.93 -3.43 -0.53
CA ILE A 75 -7.36 -2.43 -1.43
C ILE A 75 -5.90 -2.22 -1.02
N CYS A 76 -4.97 -2.29 -1.96
CA CYS A 76 -3.55 -2.12 -1.66
C CYS A 76 -2.84 -1.03 -2.49
N ASP A 77 -1.83 -0.40 -1.90
CA ASP A 77 -0.92 0.53 -2.55
C ASP A 77 0.50 0.39 -1.98
N ASP A 78 1.48 0.99 -2.64
CA ASP A 78 2.86 0.97 -2.17
C ASP A 78 3.12 2.06 -1.09
N VAL A 79 2.69 3.30 -1.32
CA VAL A 79 3.01 4.45 -0.47
C VAL A 79 1.79 5.32 -0.16
N TYR A 80 1.43 5.41 1.11
CA TYR A 80 0.46 6.38 1.62
C TYR A 80 1.13 7.73 1.90
N THR A 81 0.60 8.77 1.25
CA THR A 81 0.97 10.18 1.50
C THR A 81 -0.17 10.94 2.16
N THR A 82 -1.14 11.40 1.37
CA THR A 82 -2.36 12.08 1.85
C THR A 82 -3.53 11.13 2.03
N GLY A 83 -3.46 9.92 1.46
CA GLY A 83 -4.55 8.95 1.40
C GLY A 83 -5.58 9.20 0.29
N THR A 84 -5.37 10.20 -0.57
CA THR A 84 -6.34 10.53 -1.64
C THR A 84 -6.60 9.35 -2.57
N SER A 85 -5.54 8.67 -3.05
CA SER A 85 -5.67 7.52 -3.94
C SER A 85 -6.50 6.38 -3.32
N MET A 86 -6.24 6.05 -2.05
CA MET A 86 -7.01 5.04 -1.30
C MET A 86 -8.49 5.40 -1.20
N ARG A 87 -8.81 6.66 -0.86
CA ARG A 87 -10.20 7.11 -0.72
C ARG A 87 -10.96 7.12 -2.04
N GLU A 88 -10.29 7.43 -3.16
CA GLU A 88 -10.92 7.45 -4.49
C GLU A 88 -11.41 6.07 -4.95
N VAL A 89 -10.78 5.00 -4.47
CA VAL A 89 -11.11 3.61 -4.82
C VAL A 89 -11.84 2.86 -3.70
N TYR A 90 -12.18 3.53 -2.61
CA TYR A 90 -12.82 2.90 -1.46
C TYR A 90 -14.16 2.25 -1.84
N GLU A 91 -14.37 1.04 -1.35
CA GLU A 91 -15.64 0.31 -1.43
C GLU A 91 -16.14 0.05 -0.01
N ASP A 92 -17.46 0.13 0.21
CA ASP A 92 -18.04 -0.05 1.54
C ASP A 92 -17.67 -1.42 2.15
N GLY A 93 -17.15 -1.40 3.37
CA GLY A 93 -16.65 -2.59 4.07
C GLY A 93 -15.27 -3.11 3.60
N ALA A 94 -14.58 -2.43 2.67
CA ALA A 94 -13.22 -2.80 2.29
C ALA A 94 -12.19 -2.48 3.39
N LEU A 95 -11.10 -3.23 3.38
CA LEU A 95 -9.88 -2.95 4.14
C LEU A 95 -8.83 -2.32 3.21
N GLY A 96 -7.99 -1.46 3.76
CA GLY A 96 -6.87 -0.84 3.05
C GLY A 96 -5.54 -1.27 3.65
N ILE A 97 -4.55 -1.55 2.81
CA ILE A 97 -3.17 -1.80 3.24
C ILE A 97 -2.19 -1.07 2.34
N VAL A 98 -1.21 -0.40 2.94
CA VAL A 98 -0.07 0.16 2.20
C VAL A 98 1.24 -0.41 2.73
N VAL A 99 2.27 -0.46 1.89
CA VAL A 99 3.60 -0.89 2.34
C VAL A 99 4.18 0.16 3.28
N PHE A 100 4.26 1.42 2.83
CA PHE A 100 4.79 2.54 3.61
C PHE A 100 3.77 3.65 3.80
N ALA A 101 3.62 4.17 5.00
CA ALA A 101 2.92 5.42 5.28
C ALA A 101 3.91 6.50 5.71
N ARG A 102 3.97 7.59 4.94
CA ARG A 102 4.87 8.72 5.19
C ARG A 102 4.34 9.66 6.27
N ASN A 103 3.03 9.62 6.52
CA ASN A 103 2.33 10.40 7.52
C ASN A 103 1.46 9.47 8.36
N GLU A 104 0.90 10.00 9.44
CA GLU A 104 -0.14 9.32 10.20
C GLU A 104 -1.36 9.04 9.32
N ILE A 105 -1.79 7.78 9.30
CA ILE A 105 -3.01 7.37 8.58
C ILE A 105 -4.22 7.88 9.35
N GLN A 106 -5.05 8.67 8.67
CA GLN A 106 -6.26 9.26 9.25
C GLN A 106 -7.51 8.40 8.99
N ASP A 107 -7.45 7.52 7.99
CA ASP A 107 -8.55 6.65 7.59
C ASP A 107 -8.52 5.35 8.41
N ASP A 108 -9.59 5.07 9.17
CA ASP A 108 -9.66 3.94 10.11
C ASP A 108 -9.57 2.56 9.42
N TRP A 109 -10.06 2.48 8.18
CA TRP A 109 -10.05 1.31 7.32
C TRP A 109 -8.70 1.02 6.66
N VAL A 110 -7.75 1.97 6.69
CA VAL A 110 -6.41 1.80 6.11
C VAL A 110 -5.38 1.45 7.19
N LYS A 111 -4.49 0.51 6.89
CA LYS A 111 -3.33 0.14 7.70
C LYS A 111 -2.05 0.28 6.88
N ALA A 112 -0.90 0.35 7.54
CA ALA A 112 0.41 0.26 6.91
C ALA A 112 1.25 -0.86 7.53
N ILE A 113 2.13 -1.46 6.72
CA ILE A 113 3.16 -2.36 7.23
C ILE A 113 4.19 -1.54 8.02
N TRP A 114 4.63 -0.42 7.46
CA TRP A 114 5.49 0.55 8.13
C TRP A 114 4.90 1.95 8.06
N GLN A 115 4.77 2.60 9.22
CA GLN A 115 4.33 3.98 9.33
C GLN A 115 5.40 4.82 10.02
N LEU A 116 5.73 5.96 9.42
CA LEU A 116 6.57 6.96 10.06
C LEU A 116 5.83 7.54 11.28
N SER A 117 6.49 7.54 12.44
CA SER A 117 5.88 7.89 13.74
C SER A 117 6.73 8.88 14.56
N ILE A 118 7.62 9.62 13.89
CA ILE A 118 8.54 10.60 14.49
C ILE A 118 8.11 12.04 14.22
#